data_AF-A0A0G0Q4V5-F1
#
_entry.id   AF-A0A0G0Q4V5-F1
#
_cell.length_a   1.000
_cell.length_b   1.000
_cell.length_c   1.000
_cell.angle_alpha   90.00
_cell.angle_beta   90.00
_cell.angle_gamma   90.00
#
_symmetry.space_group_name_H-M   'P 1'
#
loop_
_entity.id
_entity.type
_entity.pdbx_description
1 polymer ?
#
loop_
_entity_poly.entity_id
_entity_poly.type
_entity_poly.pdbx_seq_one_letter_code
_entity_poly.pdbx_strand_id
1 'polypeptide(L)'
;MNSFTRFVGKLPLSGKMLIRPALFGLYQSTTLSERRLKYWSLIIFFSFFVFVHGLQAALGVEALGFESPVWTKTIFGLYALVNISVVLAQISLGLRATQFFFKKGNGSFSPKRKRYINYSKSEVKTMLVVTLGGQIIFILFYTWYS
;
A
#
# COMPACT_ATOMS: atom_id res chain seq x y z
N MET A 1 3.32 -9.74 -13.44
CA MET A 1 3.30 -9.18 -12.07
C MET A 1 4.53 -9.76 -11.37
N ASN A 2 5.52 -8.94 -11.03
CA ASN A 2 6.79 -9.41 -10.45
C ASN A 2 6.53 -10.17 -9.15
N SER A 3 7.34 -11.19 -8.85
CA SER A 3 7.17 -12.08 -7.68
C SER A 3 6.99 -11.30 -6.38
N PHE A 4 7.74 -10.22 -6.20
CA PHE A 4 7.66 -9.32 -5.06
C PHE A 4 6.28 -8.67 -4.88
N THR A 5 5.71 -8.05 -5.92
CA THR A 5 4.36 -7.45 -5.82
C THR A 5 3.26 -8.48 -5.54
N ARG A 6 3.44 -9.74 -5.96
CA ARG A 6 2.54 -10.85 -5.60
C ARG A 6 2.70 -11.20 -4.13
N PHE A 7 3.93 -11.31 -3.65
CA PHE A 7 4.24 -11.59 -2.24
C PHE A 7 3.68 -10.51 -1.31
N VAL A 8 4.03 -9.24 -1.54
CA VAL A 8 3.46 -8.11 -0.77
C VAL A 8 1.95 -8.13 -0.88
N GLY A 9 1.40 -8.46 -2.06
CA GLY A 9 -0.02 -8.67 -2.34
C GLY A 9 -0.72 -9.76 -1.50
N LYS A 10 0.00 -10.73 -0.93
CA LYS A 10 -0.56 -11.75 -0.03
C LYS A 10 -0.57 -11.37 1.45
N LEU A 11 0.23 -10.37 1.85
CA LEU A 11 0.30 -9.94 3.25
C LEU A 11 -1.04 -9.37 3.74
N PRO A 12 -1.46 -9.60 5.00
CA PRO A 12 -2.72 -9.07 5.52
C PRO A 12 -2.58 -7.57 5.89
N LEU A 13 -2.38 -6.72 4.90
CA LEU A 13 -2.20 -5.27 5.06
C LEU A 13 -3.50 -4.53 4.72
N SER A 14 -4.03 -3.77 5.68
CA SER A 14 -5.30 -3.05 5.53
C SER A 14 -5.29 -2.00 4.40
N GLY A 15 -4.13 -1.43 4.08
CA GLY A 15 -3.99 -0.46 2.98
C GLY A 15 -4.48 -0.99 1.62
N LYS A 16 -4.47 -2.31 1.40
CA LYS A 16 -4.97 -2.93 0.16
C LYS A 16 -6.49 -2.83 0.00
N MET A 17 -7.22 -2.65 1.10
CA MET A 17 -8.67 -2.46 1.09
C MET A 17 -9.05 -1.17 0.37
N LEU A 18 -8.19 -0.16 0.40
CA LEU A 18 -8.39 1.12 -0.28
C LEU A 18 -7.77 1.13 -1.69
N ILE A 19 -6.59 0.50 -1.85
CA ILE A 19 -5.87 0.48 -3.14
C ILE A 19 -6.62 -0.31 -4.22
N ARG A 20 -7.17 -1.48 -3.88
CA ARG A 20 -7.82 -2.38 -4.84
C ARG A 20 -9.07 -1.76 -5.51
N PRO A 21 -10.03 -1.16 -4.79
CA PRO A 21 -11.18 -0.51 -5.43
C PRO A 21 -10.77 0.73 -6.23
N ALA A 22 -9.77 1.49 -5.78
CA ALA A 22 -9.28 2.66 -6.51
C ALA A 22 -8.68 2.29 -7.88
N LEU A 23 -7.80 1.28 -7.91
CA LEU A 23 -7.24 0.73 -9.15
C LEU A 23 -8.32 0.14 -10.06
N PHE A 24 -9.29 -0.56 -9.47
CA PHE A 24 -10.41 -1.12 -10.22
C PHE A 24 -11.25 -0.03 -10.88
N GLY A 25 -11.54 1.07 -10.17
CA GLY A 25 -12.23 2.23 -10.73
C GLY A 25 -11.49 2.86 -11.90
N LEU A 26 -10.16 2.99 -11.81
CA LEU A 26 -9.35 3.45 -12.95
C LEU A 26 -9.48 2.51 -14.17
N TYR A 27 -9.41 1.20 -13.96
CA TYR A 27 -9.48 0.22 -15.03
C TYR A 27 -10.88 0.04 -15.64
N GLN A 28 -11.93 0.40 -14.92
CA GLN A 28 -13.31 0.38 -15.40
C GLN A 28 -13.78 1.67 -16.06
N SER A 29 -12.99 2.75 -15.97
CA SER A 29 -13.36 4.04 -16.57
C SER A 29 -13.73 3.92 -18.05
N THR A 30 -14.88 4.48 -18.42
CA THR A 30 -15.43 4.41 -19.79
C THR A 30 -15.18 5.67 -20.59
N THR A 31 -14.89 6.80 -19.91
CA THR A 31 -14.61 8.09 -20.55
C THR A 31 -13.21 8.59 -20.21
N LEU A 32 -12.66 9.46 -21.05
CA LEU A 32 -11.35 10.08 -20.84
C LEU A 32 -11.34 10.98 -19.59
N SER A 33 -12.41 11.75 -19.37
CA SER A 33 -12.57 12.64 -18.22
C SER A 33 -12.61 11.86 -16.91
N GLU A 34 -13.42 10.79 -16.84
CA GLU A 34 -13.46 9.89 -15.69
C GLU A 34 -12.09 9.25 -15.44
N ARG A 35 -11.45 8.74 -16.50
CA ARG A 35 -10.12 8.12 -16.39
C ARG A 35 -9.09 9.12 -15.84
N ARG A 36 -9.06 10.35 -16.33
CA ARG A 36 -8.15 11.41 -15.86
C ARG A 36 -8.39 11.72 -14.39
N LEU A 37 -9.64 11.86 -13.97
CA LEU A 37 -9.99 12.10 -12.56
C LEU A 37 -9.56 10.93 -11.67
N LYS A 38 -9.90 9.69 -12.04
CA LYS A 38 -9.52 8.48 -11.29
C LYS A 38 -7.99 8.30 -11.25
N TYR A 39 -7.30 8.62 -12.33
CA TYR A 39 -5.84 8.57 -12.38
C TYR A 39 -5.21 9.57 -11.41
N TRP A 40 -5.59 10.84 -11.47
CA TRP A 40 -5.05 11.86 -10.55
C TRP A 40 -5.39 11.57 -9.09
N SER A 41 -6.62 11.15 -8.82
CA SER A 41 -7.03 10.70 -7.47
C SER A 41 -6.14 9.55 -6.97
N LEU A 42 -5.86 8.56 -7.84
CA LEU A 42 -4.98 7.44 -7.49
C LEU A 42 -3.53 7.87 -7.28
N ILE A 43 -3.00 8.78 -8.10
CA ILE A 43 -1.63 9.29 -7.95
C ILE A 43 -1.49 10.08 -6.64
N ILE A 44 -2.42 10.98 -6.34
CA ILE A 44 -2.43 11.72 -5.07
C ILE A 44 -2.47 10.75 -3.89
N PHE A 45 -3.36 9.75 -3.97
CA PHE A 45 -3.48 8.71 -2.97
C PHE A 45 -2.18 7.91 -2.78
N PHE A 46 -1.54 7.46 -3.85
CA PHE A 46 -0.27 6.75 -3.75
C PHE A 46 0.87 7.64 -3.24
N SER A 47 0.97 8.89 -3.68
CA SER A 47 1.98 9.83 -3.18
C SER A 47 1.83 10.06 -1.68
N PHE A 48 0.59 10.25 -1.20
CA PHE A 48 0.31 10.39 0.22
C PHE A 48 0.72 9.14 1.00
N PHE A 49 0.35 7.95 0.53
CA PHE A 49 0.71 6.69 1.19
C PHE A 49 2.22 6.43 1.18
N VAL A 50 2.91 6.72 0.07
CA VAL A 50 4.36 6.59 -0.04
C VAL A 50 5.04 7.51 0.97
N PHE A 51 4.57 8.75 1.11
CA PHE A 51 5.08 9.69 2.09
C PHE A 51 4.89 9.19 3.53
N VAL A 52 3.67 8.80 3.90
CA VAL A 52 3.37 8.32 5.26
C VAL A 52 4.16 7.05 5.61
N HIS A 53 4.18 6.05 4.73
CA HIS A 53 4.96 4.84 4.98
C HIS A 53 6.47 5.09 4.92
N GLY A 54 6.92 6.06 4.13
CA GLY A 54 8.30 6.52 4.12
C GLY A 54 8.72 7.11 5.48
N LEU A 55 7.88 7.98 6.05
CA LEU A 55 8.10 8.51 7.41
C LEU A 55 8.11 7.39 8.46
N GLN A 56 7.16 6.47 8.40
CA GLN A 56 7.11 5.33 9.33
C GLN A 56 8.35 4.42 9.21
N ALA A 57 8.86 4.20 7.99
CA ALA A 57 10.10 3.48 7.78
C ALA A 57 11.30 4.21 8.39
N ALA A 58 11.38 5.54 8.22
CA ALA A 58 12.42 6.36 8.80
C ALA A 58 12.41 6.29 10.34
N LEU A 59 11.24 6.44 10.97
CA LEU A 59 11.09 6.27 12.43
C LEU A 59 11.51 4.87 12.89
N GLY A 60 11.16 3.83 12.12
CA GLY A 60 11.56 2.46 12.45
C GLY A 60 13.07 2.24 12.36
N VAL A 61 13.76 2.90 11.43
CA VAL A 61 15.22 2.86 11.32
C VAL A 61 15.88 3.66 12.45
N GLU A 62 15.36 4.84 12.76
CA GLU A 62 15.82 5.69 13.87
C GLU A 62 15.76 4.92 15.20
N ALA A 63 14.65 4.23 15.45
CA ALA A 63 14.43 3.46 16.67
C ALA A 63 15.42 2.30 16.89
N LEU A 64 16.16 1.86 15.85
CA LEU A 64 17.25 0.89 16.00
C LEU A 64 18.42 1.45 16.82
N GLY A 65 18.58 2.77 16.84
CA GLY A 65 19.60 3.48 17.60
C GLY A 65 19.29 3.59 19.09
N PHE A 66 18.05 3.33 19.52
CA PHE A 66 17.65 3.47 20.92
C PHE A 66 18.34 2.43 21.82
N GLU A 67 18.53 2.79 23.09
CA GLU A 67 18.98 1.86 24.13
C GLU A 67 17.82 0.93 24.53
N SER A 68 17.58 -0.08 23.69
CA SER A 68 16.51 -1.06 23.86
C SER A 68 17.03 -2.50 23.71
N PRO A 69 16.34 -3.49 24.29
CA PRO A 69 16.66 -4.90 24.09
C PRO A 69 16.68 -5.29 22.61
N VAL A 70 17.51 -6.29 22.26
CA VAL A 70 17.69 -6.78 20.88
C VAL A 70 16.38 -7.20 20.22
N TRP A 71 15.45 -7.78 20.99
CA TRP A 71 14.15 -8.20 20.46
C TRP A 71 13.28 -7.00 20.05
N THR A 72 13.34 -5.87 20.77
CA THR A 72 12.64 -4.63 20.41
C THR A 72 13.20 -4.04 19.11
N LYS A 73 14.53 -4.03 18.96
CA LYS A 73 15.20 -3.62 17.71
C LYS A 73 14.79 -4.49 16.53
N THR A 74 14.61 -5.79 16.76
CA THR A 74 14.11 -6.71 15.75
C THR A 74 12.70 -6.34 15.30
N ILE A 75 11.81 -5.94 16.23
CA ILE A 75 10.46 -5.47 15.91
C ILE A 75 10.51 -4.19 15.08
N PHE A 76 11.32 -3.20 15.47
CA PHE A 76 11.50 -1.97 14.71
C PHE A 76 12.04 -2.21 13.30
N GLY A 77 13.03 -3.10 13.16
CA GLY A 77 13.60 -3.48 11.86
C GLY A 77 12.58 -4.16 10.95
N LEU A 78 11.79 -5.11 11.49
CA LEU A 78 10.70 -5.75 10.76
C LEU A 78 9.63 -4.73 10.33
N TYR A 79 9.28 -3.81 11.23
CA TYR A 79 8.30 -2.76 10.95
C TYR A 79 8.78 -1.82 9.83
N ALA A 80 10.05 -1.39 9.87
CA ALA A 80 10.65 -0.60 8.81
C ALA A 80 10.67 -1.35 7.47
N LEU A 81 11.05 -2.63 7.47
CA LEU A 81 11.10 -3.46 6.27
C LEU A 81 9.72 -3.64 5.63
N VAL A 82 8.67 -3.84 6.43
CA VAL A 82 7.29 -3.91 5.94
C VAL A 82 6.89 -2.59 5.28
N ASN A 83 7.18 -1.46 5.91
CA ASN A 83 6.86 -0.14 5.35
C ASN A 83 7.62 0.14 4.05
N ILE A 84 8.92 -0.16 3.98
CA ILE A 84 9.71 -0.07 2.74
C ILE A 84 9.09 -0.95 1.64
N SER A 85 8.69 -2.17 1.99
CA SER A 85 8.06 -3.08 1.03
C SER A 85 6.74 -2.55 0.49
N VAL A 86 5.95 -1.90 1.34
CA VAL A 86 4.70 -1.22 0.97
C VAL A 86 4.97 -0.04 0.04
N VAL A 87 5.96 0.80 0.34
CA VAL A 87 6.38 1.92 -0.52
C VAL A 87 6.76 1.42 -1.91
N LEU A 88 7.62 0.41 -2.00
CA LEU A 88 8.04 -0.18 -3.28
C LEU A 88 6.86 -0.78 -4.06
N ALA A 89 5.92 -1.44 -3.36
CA ALA A 89 4.72 -1.96 -3.99
C ALA A 89 3.81 -0.84 -4.52
N GLN A 90 3.64 0.25 -3.78
CA GLN A 90 2.84 1.42 -4.19
C GLN A 90 3.46 2.12 -5.39
N ILE A 91 4.78 2.34 -5.40
CA ILE A 91 5.49 2.89 -6.57
C ILE A 91 5.27 1.99 -7.79
N SER A 92 5.42 0.66 -7.64
CA SER A 92 5.19 -0.28 -8.73
C SER A 92 3.75 -0.25 -9.26
N LEU A 93 2.75 -0.11 -8.38
CA LEU A 93 1.35 0.03 -8.77
C LEU A 93 1.08 1.39 -9.44
N GLY A 94 1.68 2.47 -8.95
CA GLY A 94 1.61 3.80 -9.55
C GLY A 94 2.14 3.80 -10.98
N LEU A 95 3.35 3.27 -11.19
CA LEU A 95 3.95 3.13 -12.52
C LEU A 95 3.05 2.34 -13.48
N ARG A 96 2.39 1.27 -13.00
CA ARG A 96 1.43 0.51 -13.82
C ARG A 96 0.16 1.30 -14.14
N ALA A 97 -0.36 2.06 -13.18
CA ALA A 97 -1.50 2.93 -13.42
C ALA A 97 -1.17 4.02 -14.45
N THR A 98 0.03 4.61 -14.36
CA THR A 98 0.57 5.57 -15.32
C THR A 98 0.75 4.95 -16.71
N GLN A 99 1.34 3.76 -16.81
CA GLN A 99 1.44 3.04 -18.07
C GLN A 99 0.07 2.71 -18.66
N PHE A 100 -0.91 2.30 -17.84
CA PHE A 100 -2.28 2.07 -18.30
C PHE A 100 -2.91 3.35 -18.85
N PHE A 101 -2.76 4.47 -18.14
CA PHE A 101 -3.28 5.76 -18.56
C PHE A 101 -2.72 6.20 -19.92
N PHE A 102 -1.40 6.10 -20.11
CA PHE A 102 -0.75 6.54 -21.35
C PHE A 102 -0.86 5.52 -22.49
N LYS A 103 -0.61 4.21 -22.27
CA LYS A 103 -0.65 3.20 -23.36
C LYS A 103 -2.05 2.87 -23.85
N LYS A 104 -3.07 2.89 -22.97
CA LYS A 104 -4.47 2.64 -23.36
C LYS A 104 -5.27 3.93 -23.57
N GLY A 105 -4.64 5.10 -23.47
CA GLY A 105 -5.23 6.37 -23.90
C GLY A 105 -5.51 6.43 -25.40
N ASN A 106 -4.78 5.64 -26.20
CA ASN A 106 -4.85 5.66 -27.67
C ASN A 106 -5.67 4.50 -28.29
N GLY A 107 -6.29 3.61 -27.49
CA GLY A 107 -6.96 2.41 -27.98
C GLY A 107 -8.32 2.20 -27.33
N SER A 108 -9.30 1.82 -28.15
CA SER A 108 -10.69 1.49 -27.84
C SER A 108 -10.93 1.05 -26.39
N PHE A 109 -11.87 1.74 -25.73
CA PHE A 109 -12.38 1.49 -24.39
C PHE A 109 -13.19 0.17 -24.35
N SER A 110 -12.59 -0.96 -24.74
CA SER A 110 -13.30 -2.25 -24.71
C SER A 110 -13.35 -2.77 -23.26
N PRO A 111 -14.53 -2.74 -22.61
CA PRO A 111 -14.65 -3.13 -21.22
C PRO A 111 -14.80 -4.66 -21.19
N LYS A 112 -13.69 -5.39 -21.03
CA LYS A 112 -13.81 -6.72 -20.42
C LYS A 112 -14.14 -6.48 -18.95
N ARG A 113 -15.44 -6.29 -18.64
CA ARG A 113 -16.00 -6.14 -17.28
C ARG A 113 -15.58 -7.34 -16.44
N LYS A 114 -14.40 -7.28 -15.83
CA LYS A 114 -14.05 -8.17 -14.72
C LYS A 114 -14.90 -7.74 -13.54
N ARG A 115 -15.62 -8.68 -12.92
CA ARG A 115 -16.39 -8.43 -11.70
C ARG A 115 -15.41 -8.10 -10.56
N TYR A 116 -15.69 -7.04 -9.80
CA TYR A 116 -14.94 -6.76 -8.58
C TYR A 116 -15.27 -7.83 -7.55
N ILE A 117 -14.24 -8.43 -6.93
CA ILE A 117 -14.40 -9.37 -5.83
C ILE A 117 -13.93 -8.65 -4.58
N ASN A 118 -14.89 -8.37 -3.70
CA ASN A 118 -14.63 -7.82 -2.38
C ASN A 118 -13.87 -8.81 -1.50
N TYR A 119 -13.14 -8.29 -0.52
CA TYR A 119 -12.58 -9.11 0.55
C TYR A 119 -13.71 -9.64 1.44
N SER A 120 -13.56 -10.87 1.92
CA SER A 120 -14.44 -11.45 2.93
C SER A 120 -14.32 -10.71 4.26
N LYS A 121 -15.35 -10.80 5.12
CA LYS A 121 -15.33 -10.17 6.46
C LYS A 121 -14.17 -10.66 7.31
N SER A 122 -13.79 -11.94 7.20
CA SER A 122 -12.65 -12.51 7.91
C SER A 122 -11.33 -11.91 7.43
N GLU A 123 -11.11 -11.82 6.11
CA GLU A 123 -9.92 -11.17 5.55
C GLU A 123 -9.78 -9.72 6.01
N VAL A 124 -10.88 -8.96 6.00
CA VAL A 124 -10.89 -7.58 6.50
C VAL A 124 -10.50 -7.52 7.98
N LYS A 125 -11.08 -8.38 8.83
CA LYS A 125 -10.73 -8.43 10.26
C LYS A 125 -9.25 -8.74 10.46
N THR A 126 -8.71 -9.75 9.79
CA THR A 126 -7.29 -10.10 9.88
C THR A 126 -6.40 -8.96 9.43
N MET A 127 -6.73 -8.29 8.32
CA MET A 127 -5.95 -7.14 7.83
C MET A 127 -5.93 -5.98 8.83
N LEU A 128 -7.07 -5.67 9.45
CA LEU A 128 -7.17 -4.62 10.45
C LEU A 128 -6.39 -4.97 11.72
N VAL A 129 -6.56 -6.19 12.25
CA VAL A 129 -5.86 -6.64 13.47
C VAL A 129 -4.35 -6.62 13.27
N VAL A 130 -3.85 -7.16 12.16
CA VAL A 130 -2.39 -7.19 11.91
C VAL A 130 -1.84 -5.78 11.74
N THR A 131 -2.53 -4.92 10.99
CA THR A 131 -2.02 -3.56 10.73
C THR A 131 -2.10 -2.67 11.97
N LEU A 132 -3.25 -2.63 12.65
CA LEU A 132 -3.44 -1.81 13.85
C LEU A 132 -2.63 -2.34 15.03
N GLY A 133 -2.60 -3.65 15.24
CA GLY A 133 -1.80 -4.28 16.30
C GLY A 133 -0.31 -3.98 16.12
N GLY A 134 0.20 -4.13 14.89
CA GLY A 134 1.59 -3.76 14.58
C GLY A 134 1.88 -2.29 14.83
N GLN A 135 0.98 -1.38 14.42
CA GLN A 135 1.12 0.06 14.65
C GLN A 135 1.13 0.41 16.15
N ILE A 136 0.23 -0.19 16.94
CA ILE A 136 0.13 0.05 18.38
C ILE A 136 1.41 -0.43 19.08
N ILE A 137 1.86 -1.65 18.78
CA ILE A 137 3.09 -2.21 19.36
C ILE A 137 4.29 -1.32 19.00
N PHE A 138 4.38 -0.89 17.73
CA PHE A 138 5.45 0.01 17.30
C PHE A 138 5.44 1.32 18.08
N ILE A 139 4.29 2.00 18.18
CA ILE A 139 4.17 3.29 18.89
C ILE A 139 4.52 3.12 20.37
N LEU A 140 4.00 2.08 21.03
CA LEU A 140 4.27 1.84 22.44
C LEU A 140 5.77 1.68 22.71
N PHE A 141 6.46 0.86 21.92
CA PHE A 141 7.90 0.69 22.10
C PHE A 141 8.69 1.92 21.66
N TYR A 142 8.28 2.58 20.58
CA TYR A 142 8.95 3.79 20.13
C TYR A 142 8.94 4.86 21.23
N THR A 143 7.78 5.14 21.82
CA THR A 143 7.63 6.11 22.91
C THR A 143 8.33 5.69 24.20
N TRP A 144 8.39 4.39 24.49
CA TRP A 144 9.04 3.90 25.71
C TRP A 144 10.57 4.03 25.67
N TYR A 145 11.17 3.88 24.49
CA TYR A 145 12.63 3.83 24.32
C TYR A 145 13.23 5.08 23.64
N SER A 146 12.41 6.02 23.17
CA SER A 146 12.83 7.35 22.69
C SER A 146 13.16 8.28 23.85
#